data_AF-A0A5E4QJL1-F1
#
_entry.id   AF-A0A5E4QJL1-F1
#
_cell.length_a   1.000
_cell.length_b   1.000
_cell.length_c   1.000
_cell.angle_alpha   90.00
_cell.angle_beta   90.00
_cell.angle_gamma   90.00
#
_symmetry.space_group_name_H-M   'P 1'
#
loop_
_entity.id
_entity.type
_entity.pdbx_description
1 polymer ?
#
loop_
_entity_poly.entity_id
_entity_poly.type
_entity_poly.pdbx_seq_one_letter_code
_entity_poly.pdbx_strand_id
1 'polypeptide(L)'
;MICPVDEAGDTNPSKIVPPKVQGELVIVQAFPGTSAVDIDTILFLENGAKALGKVFDVFGPVREPHYCVRFNSPEHIVGRGIEIGMEI
;
A
#
# COMPACT_ATOMS: atom_id res chain seq x y z
N MET A 1 26.04 -11.58 9.64
CA MET A 1 25.18 -10.82 10.56
C MET A 1 23.79 -10.83 9.95
N ILE A 2 22.99 -11.81 10.35
CA ILE A 2 21.65 -12.09 9.81
C ILE A 2 20.71 -11.54 10.88
N CYS A 3 20.01 -10.46 10.57
CA CYS A 3 19.04 -9.88 11.50
C CYS A 3 17.92 -10.90 11.74
N PRO A 4 17.46 -11.06 13.00
CA PRO A 4 16.43 -12.03 13.32
C PRO A 4 15.11 -11.59 12.68
N VAL A 5 14.42 -12.57 12.12
CA VAL A 5 12.99 -12.49 11.81
C VAL A 5 12.26 -12.30 13.13
N ASP A 6 11.73 -11.10 13.35
CA ASP A 6 10.96 -10.76 14.53
C ASP A 6 9.54 -11.32 14.35
N GLU A 7 9.18 -12.25 15.25
CA GLU A 7 7.82 -12.69 15.52
C GLU A 7 6.95 -11.51 15.94
N ALA A 8 5.88 -11.25 15.20
CA ALA A 8 4.67 -10.66 15.75
C ALA A 8 3.48 -11.19 14.97
N GLY A 9 2.82 -12.20 15.53
CA GLY A 9 1.51 -12.63 15.08
C GLY A 9 0.49 -11.52 15.33
N ASP A 10 -0.20 -11.08 14.28
CA ASP A 10 -1.46 -10.35 14.40
C ASP A 10 -2.34 -10.75 13.21
N THR A 11 -3.11 -11.82 13.40
CA THR A 11 -4.10 -12.30 12.42
C THR A 11 -5.31 -11.38 12.47
N ASN A 12 -5.21 -10.18 11.90
CA ASN A 12 -6.35 -9.27 11.71
C ASN A 12 -6.51 -8.97 10.21
N PRO A 13 -7.69 -9.22 9.61
CA PRO A 13 -7.87 -9.18 8.15
C PRO A 13 -7.94 -7.79 7.50
N SER A 14 -7.60 -6.69 8.21
CA SER A 14 -7.76 -5.32 7.70
C SER A 14 -6.76 -4.36 8.35
N LYS A 15 -5.50 -4.32 7.89
CA LYS A 15 -4.42 -3.55 8.56
C LYS A 15 -3.50 -2.86 7.55
N ILE A 16 -3.99 -1.77 6.97
CA ILE A 16 -3.20 -0.83 6.16
C ILE A 16 -3.55 0.60 6.56
N VAL A 17 -2.58 1.50 6.58
CA VAL A 17 -2.84 2.89 7.02
C VAL A 17 -3.49 3.68 5.88
N PRO A 18 -4.27 4.74 6.22
CA PRO A 18 -4.81 5.69 5.25
C PRO A 18 -3.82 6.03 4.13
N PRO A 19 -4.14 5.75 2.85
CA PRO A 19 -3.27 6.16 1.76
C PRO A 19 -3.19 7.68 1.69
N LYS A 20 -1.98 8.26 1.61
CA LYS A 20 -1.80 9.71 1.37
C LYS A 20 -1.82 10.00 -0.12
N VAL A 21 -2.68 10.92 -0.55
CA VAL A 21 -2.75 11.36 -1.95
C VAL A 21 -1.94 12.65 -2.11
N GLN A 22 -0.98 12.66 -3.03
CA GLN A 22 -0.18 13.84 -3.38
C GLN A 22 -0.18 14.03 -4.91
N GLY A 23 -1.09 14.88 -5.39
CA GLY A 23 -1.28 15.12 -6.82
C GLY A 23 -1.78 13.85 -7.53
N GLU A 24 -0.96 13.29 -8.41
CA GLU A 24 -1.24 12.05 -9.15
C GLU A 24 -0.64 10.79 -8.50
N LEU A 25 0.01 10.94 -7.33
CA LEU A 25 0.66 9.85 -6.60
C LEU A 25 -0.15 9.49 -5.36
N VAL A 26 -0.30 8.19 -5.11
CA VAL A 26 -0.92 7.65 -3.91
C VAL A 26 0.12 6.85 -3.15
N ILE A 27 0.36 7.24 -1.90
CA ILE A 27 1.31 6.61 -1.00
C ILE A 27 0.51 5.71 -0.07
N VAL A 28 0.74 4.41 -0.16
CA VAL A 28 0.19 3.39 0.72
C VAL A 28 1.29 2.94 1.65
N GLN A 29 1.12 3.14 2.96
CA GLN A 29 2.08 2.62 3.92
C GLN A 29 1.60 1.25 4.43
N ALA A 30 2.51 0.29 4.45
CA ALA A 30 2.25 -1.03 5.00
C ALA A 30 2.34 -0.97 6.53
N PHE A 31 1.56 -1.81 7.22
CA PHE A 31 1.77 -2.00 8.65
C PHE A 31 3.00 -2.88 8.91
N PRO A 32 3.65 -2.71 10.07
CA PRO A 32 4.72 -3.59 10.50
C PRO A 32 4.26 -5.04 10.55
N GLY A 33 5.00 -5.92 9.85
CA GLY A 33 4.70 -7.35 9.74
C GLY A 33 3.98 -7.77 8.45
N THR A 34 3.56 -6.82 7.61
CA THR A 34 3.11 -7.14 6.25
C THR A 34 4.30 -7.47 5.37
N SER A 35 4.25 -8.60 4.65
CA SER A 35 5.27 -8.97 3.67
C SER A 35 5.45 -7.85 2.64
N ALA A 36 6.70 -7.49 2.37
CA ALA A 36 7.03 -6.50 1.34
C ALA A 36 6.52 -7.00 -0.01
N VAL A 37 5.73 -6.18 -0.72
CA VAL A 37 5.36 -6.45 -2.12
C VAL A 37 6.40 -5.87 -3.06
N ASP A 38 6.58 -6.53 -4.21
CA ASP A 38 7.57 -6.11 -5.18
C ASP A 38 7.06 -4.93 -6.01
N ILE A 39 7.99 -4.20 -6.61
CA ILE A 39 7.67 -3.24 -7.67
C ILE A 39 7.00 -4.05 -8.79
N ASP A 40 6.14 -3.41 -9.60
CA ASP A 40 5.36 -4.08 -10.64
C ASP A 40 4.12 -4.85 -10.16
N THR A 41 3.95 -5.02 -8.84
CA THR A 41 2.76 -5.68 -8.25
C THR A 41 1.52 -4.80 -8.36
N ILE A 42 0.35 -5.41 -8.61
CA ILE A 42 -0.93 -4.71 -8.58
C ILE A 42 -1.50 -4.77 -7.16
N LEU A 43 -1.75 -3.61 -6.56
CA LEU A 43 -2.48 -3.50 -5.30
C LEU A 43 -3.97 -3.57 -5.57
N PHE A 44 -4.66 -4.32 -4.71
CA PHE A 44 -6.11 -4.44 -4.73
C PHE A 44 -6.69 -3.82 -3.46
N LEU A 45 -7.89 -3.29 -3.60
CA LEU A 45 -8.75 -2.73 -2.56
C LEU A 45 -9.92 -3.69 -2.33
N GLU A 46 -10.62 -3.50 -1.21
CA GLU A 46 -11.87 -4.20 -0.92
C GLU A 46 -11.72 -5.72 -1.09
N ASN A 47 -10.59 -6.27 -0.59
CA ASN A 47 -10.27 -7.70 -0.66
C ASN A 47 -10.29 -8.28 -2.11
N GLY A 48 -9.80 -7.51 -3.08
CA GLY A 48 -9.72 -7.94 -4.48
C GLY A 48 -10.85 -7.44 -5.37
N ALA A 49 -11.88 -6.78 -4.83
CA ALA A 49 -12.99 -6.28 -5.64
C ALA A 49 -12.57 -5.15 -6.59
N LYS A 50 -11.49 -4.44 -6.27
CA LYS A 50 -11.04 -3.30 -7.07
C LYS A 50 -9.53 -3.20 -7.13
N ALA A 51 -8.97 -3.04 -8.32
CA ALA A 51 -7.54 -2.80 -8.46
C ALA A 51 -7.22 -1.31 -8.19
N LEU A 52 -6.40 -1.04 -7.18
CA LEU A 52 -5.86 0.31 -6.91
C LEU A 52 -4.97 0.71 -8.10
N GLY A 53 -3.94 -0.10 -8.37
CA GLY A 53 -2.99 0.15 -9.43
C GLY A 53 -1.66 -0.56 -9.18
N LYS A 54 -0.71 -0.29 -10.07
CA LYS A 54 0.62 -0.88 -10.04
C LYS A 54 1.55 -0.11 -9.12
N VAL A 55 2.29 -0.82 -8.28
CA VAL A 55 3.35 -0.22 -7.46
C VAL A 55 4.43 0.33 -8.38
N PHE A 56 4.60 1.65 -8.32
CA PHE A 56 5.59 2.40 -9.06
C PHE A 56 6.91 2.47 -8.30
N ASP A 57 6.86 2.68 -6.98
CA ASP A 57 8.04 2.84 -6.15
C ASP A 57 7.82 2.25 -4.76
N VAL A 58 8.89 1.78 -4.11
CA VAL A 58 8.87 1.22 -2.75
C VAL A 58 10.01 1.82 -1.96
N PHE A 59 9.70 2.48 -0.85
CA PHE A 59 10.69 3.12 0.02
C PHE A 59 10.37 2.91 1.49
N GLY A 60 11.34 3.20 2.36
CA GLY A 60 11.20 3.01 3.81
C GLY A 60 11.89 1.74 4.31
N PRO A 61 11.85 1.51 5.63
CA PRO A 61 12.50 0.35 6.25
C PRO A 61 11.79 -0.95 5.85
N VAL A 62 12.54 -2.05 5.79
CA VAL A 62 12.01 -3.39 5.43
C VAL A 62 10.83 -3.82 6.31
N ARG A 63 10.78 -3.32 7.55
CA ARG A 63 9.69 -3.60 8.48
C ARG A 63 8.42 -2.81 8.19
N GLU A 64 8.53 -1.61 7.61
CA GLU A 64 7.40 -0.69 7.36
C GLU A 64 7.57 -0.02 5.98
N PRO A 65 7.46 -0.80 4.89
CA PRO A 65 7.61 -0.28 3.54
C PRO A 65 6.45 0.67 3.20
N HIS A 66 6.76 1.66 2.38
CA HIS A 66 5.85 2.63 1.80
C HIS A 66 5.82 2.40 0.29
N TYR A 67 4.64 2.15 -0.23
CA TYR A 67 4.39 1.90 -1.64
C TYR A 67 3.83 3.16 -2.28
N CYS A 68 4.35 3.53 -3.44
CA CYS A 68 3.78 4.57 -4.28
C CYS A 68 3.09 3.95 -5.47
N VAL A 69 1.87 4.39 -5.71
CA VAL A 69 1.10 4.07 -6.91
C VAL A 69 0.86 5.36 -7.67
N ARG A 70 1.30 5.36 -8.94
CA ARG A 70 1.11 6.50 -9.83
C ARG A 70 -0.18 6.34 -10.61
N PHE A 71 -0.99 7.38 -10.58
CA PHE A 71 -2.15 7.55 -11.44
C PHE A 71 -1.80 8.50 -12.58
N ASN A 72 -2.50 8.34 -13.70
CA ASN A 72 -2.30 9.22 -14.85
C ASN A 72 -2.95 10.61 -14.63
N SER A 73 -3.99 10.67 -13.80
CA SER A 73 -4.71 11.90 -13.49
C SER A 73 -5.28 11.84 -12.06
N PRO A 74 -5.33 12.96 -11.32
CA PRO A 74 -5.96 13.00 -10.00
C PRO A 74 -7.47 12.69 -10.07
N GLU A 75 -8.12 13.00 -11.19
CA GLU A 75 -9.53 12.66 -11.42
C GLU A 75 -9.77 11.15 -11.44
N HIS A 76 -8.80 10.34 -11.88
CA HIS A 76 -8.89 8.88 -11.79
C HIS A 76 -8.86 8.38 -10.34
N ILE A 77 -8.18 9.09 -9.45
CA ILE A 77 -8.10 8.74 -8.02
C ILE A 77 -9.50 8.94 -7.40
N VAL A 78 -10.11 10.11 -7.65
CA VAL A 78 -11.46 10.45 -7.17
C VAL A 78 -12.53 9.56 -7.82
N GLY A 79 -12.45 9.33 -9.13
CA GLY A 79 -13.39 8.47 -9.85
C GLY A 79 -13.30 7.00 -9.47
N ARG A 80 -12.12 6.55 -9.02
CA ARG A 80 -11.96 5.23 -8.38
C ARG A 80 -12.30 5.27 -6.89
N GLY A 81 -12.80 6.37 -6.34
CA GLY A 81 -13.09 6.48 -4.91
C GLY A 81 -11.90 6.04 -4.08
N ILE A 82 -10.70 6.50 -4.42
CA ILE A 82 -9.49 6.31 -3.62
C ILE A 82 -9.39 7.53 -2.69
N GLU A 83 -9.64 7.31 -1.42
CA GLU A 83 -9.76 8.31 -0.37
C GLU A 83 -8.77 7.99 0.74
N ILE A 84 -8.23 9.05 1.34
CA ILE A 84 -7.31 8.97 2.46
C ILE A 84 -8.08 8.37 3.65
N GLY A 85 -7.79 7.13 4.04
CA GLY A 85 -8.54 6.44 5.09
C GLY A 85 -8.99 5.04 4.73
N MET A 86 -8.98 4.66 3.46
CA MET A 86 -9.44 3.33 3.08
C MET A 86 -8.46 2.24 3.47
N GLU A 87 -9.04 1.11 3.89
CA GLU A 87 -8.38 -0.17 4.10
C GLU A 87 -8.30 -0.93 2.75
N ILE A 88 -7.09 -1.43 2.45
CA ILE A 88 -6.61 -2.14 1.26
C ILE A 88 -6.27 -3.58 1.64
#